data_AF-A0A9D6PG60-F1
#
_entry.id   AF-A0A9D6PG60-F1
#
_cell.length_a   1.000
_cell.length_b   1.000
_cell.length_c   1.000
_cell.angle_alpha   90.00
_cell.angle_beta   90.00
_cell.angle_gamma   90.00
#
_symmetry.space_group_name_H-M   'P 1'
#
loop_
_entity.id
_entity.type
_entity.pdbx_description
1 polymer ?
#
loop_
_entity_poly.entity_id
_entity_poly.type
_entity_poly.pdbx_seq_one_letter_code
_entity_poly.pdbx_strand_id
1 'polypeptide(L)'
;MTKYLIGAVLIILIIYGLIKAWPLMAGPFLSISSPENNATLQDGTVEVKGMAKRASAITLNGLVILHDQNGDFSSTLTFPRGGSILTFMVTDRFGRTVTVTRSIFVPLTSN
;
A
#
# COMPACT_ATOMS: atom_id res chain seq x y z
N MET A 1 1.02 -43.24 25.75
CA MET A 1 -0.02 -42.48 25.02
C MET A 1 0.05 -40.98 25.34
N THR A 2 0.13 -40.57 26.61
CA THR A 2 0.19 -39.15 27.03
C THR A 2 1.35 -38.34 26.44
N LYS A 3 2.55 -38.93 26.27
CA LYS A 3 3.72 -38.24 25.69
C LYS A 3 3.49 -37.81 24.23
N TYR A 4 2.81 -38.63 23.44
CA TYR A 4 2.45 -38.30 22.05
C TYR A 4 1.37 -37.22 21.99
N LEU A 5 0.42 -37.24 22.93
CA LEU A 5 -0.61 -36.21 23.04
C LEU A 5 0.00 -34.84 23.37
N ILE A 6 0.93 -34.79 24.33
CA ILE A 6 1.66 -33.57 24.69
C ILE A 6 2.49 -33.08 23.49
N GLY A 7 3.20 -33.98 22.82
CA GLY A 7 3.96 -33.65 21.60
C GLY A 7 3.06 -33.06 20.51
N ALA A 8 1.89 -33.65 20.26
CA ALA A 8 0.94 -33.15 19.27
C ALA A 8 0.40 -31.76 19.63
N VAL A 9 0.05 -31.52 20.90
CA VAL A 9 -0.41 -30.20 21.36
C VAL A 9 0.68 -29.14 21.19
N LEU A 10 1.94 -29.46 21.55
CA LEU A 10 3.07 -28.54 21.37
C LEU A 10 3.30 -28.21 19.89
N ILE A 11 3.21 -29.20 19.01
CA ILE A 11 3.34 -28.99 17.55
C ILE A 11 2.22 -28.07 17.05
N ILE A 12 0.97 -28.28 17.47
CA ILE A 12 -0.16 -27.41 17.08
C ILE A 12 0.07 -25.97 17.54
N LEU A 13 0.54 -25.77 18.78
CA LEU A 13 0.85 -24.44 19.30
C LEU A 13 1.98 -23.75 18.52
N ILE A 14 3.03 -24.50 18.16
CA ILE A 14 4.13 -23.97 17.34
C ILE A 14 3.62 -23.59 15.94
N ILE A 15 2.86 -24.48 15.29
CA ILE A 15 2.28 -24.21 13.95
C ILE A 15 1.39 -22.97 14.00
N TYR A 16 0.51 -22.87 15.00
CA TYR A 16 -0.36 -21.70 15.18
C TYR A 16 0.45 -20.42 15.39
N GLY A 17 1.48 -20.47 16.24
CA GLY A 17 2.40 -19.36 16.48
C GLY A 17 3.09 -18.88 15.20
N LEU A 18 3.60 -19.82 14.38
CA LEU A 18 4.24 -19.51 13.11
C LEU A 18 3.27 -18.85 12.12
N ILE A 19 2.05 -19.38 11.99
CA ILE A 19 1.01 -18.80 11.13
C ILE A 19 0.67 -17.37 11.59
N LYS A 20 0.52 -17.16 12.90
CA LYS A 20 0.17 -15.86 13.47
C LYS A 20 1.31 -14.85 13.39
N ALA A 21 2.56 -15.31 13.42
CA ALA A 21 3.75 -14.46 13.32
C ALA A 21 4.09 -14.05 11.87
N TRP A 22 3.61 -14.78 10.87
CA TRP A 22 3.89 -14.50 9.45
C TRP A 22 3.63 -13.03 9.04
N PRO A 23 2.50 -12.38 9.40
CA PRO A 23 2.24 -10.99 9.03
C PRO A 23 3.17 -9.97 9.68
N LEU A 24 3.84 -10.34 10.79
CA LEU A 24 4.83 -9.49 11.44
C LEU A 24 6.13 -9.48 10.64
N MET A 25 6.49 -10.62 10.05
CA MET A 25 7.65 -10.76 9.17
C MET A 25 7.39 -10.17 7.78
N ALA A 26 6.15 -10.26 7.29
CA ALA A 26 5.75 -9.66 6.03
C ALA A 26 5.69 -8.12 6.16
N GLY A 27 6.56 -7.41 5.44
CA GLY A 27 6.58 -5.95 5.39
C GLY A 27 5.31 -5.31 4.83
N PRO A 28 5.24 -3.96 4.76
CA PRO A 28 4.11 -3.29 4.16
C PRO A 28 3.95 -3.73 2.70
N PHE A 29 2.71 -3.76 2.24
CA PHE A 29 2.38 -4.06 0.86
C PHE A 29 1.62 -2.89 0.28
N LEU A 30 1.98 -2.48 -0.94
CA LEU A 30 1.34 -1.41 -1.67
C LEU A 30 1.01 -1.89 -3.08
N SER A 31 -0.24 -1.73 -3.48
CA SER A 31 -0.72 -1.90 -4.85
C SER A 31 -1.43 -0.63 -5.28
N ILE A 32 -1.12 -0.13 -6.48
CA ILE A 32 -1.74 1.08 -7.04
C ILE A 32 -2.57 0.63 -8.23
N SER A 33 -3.88 0.90 -8.16
CA SER A 33 -4.83 0.62 -9.24
C SER A 33 -4.97 1.82 -10.18
N SER A 34 -4.89 3.05 -9.66
CA SER A 34 -4.91 4.28 -10.44
C SER A 34 -4.05 5.35 -9.77
N PRO A 35 -3.31 6.18 -10.51
CA PRO A 35 -3.15 6.15 -11.96
C PRO A 35 -2.20 5.04 -12.45
N GLU A 36 -2.37 4.63 -13.70
CA GLU A 36 -1.39 3.80 -14.40
C GLU A 36 -0.05 4.53 -14.58
N ASN A 37 1.04 3.78 -14.79
CA ASN A 37 2.32 4.43 -15.03
C ASN A 37 2.31 5.14 -16.39
N ASN A 38 2.74 6.40 -16.42
CA ASN A 38 2.72 7.27 -17.60
C ASN A 38 1.31 7.59 -18.12
N ALA A 39 0.29 7.54 -17.24
CA ALA A 39 -1.07 7.91 -17.62
C ALA A 39 -1.14 9.39 -18.05
N THR A 40 -1.92 9.65 -19.10
CA THR A 40 -2.23 11.01 -19.57
C THR A 40 -3.63 11.40 -19.12
N LEU A 41 -3.76 12.50 -18.39
CA LEU A 41 -5.00 12.92 -17.74
C LEU A 41 -5.39 14.31 -18.24
N GLN A 42 -6.53 14.43 -18.93
CA GLN A 42 -6.90 15.65 -19.65
C GLN A 42 -7.24 16.82 -18.73
N ASP A 43 -7.92 16.56 -17.62
CA ASP A 43 -8.49 17.61 -16.77
C ASP A 43 -7.59 18.00 -15.58
N GLY A 44 -6.35 17.48 -15.53
CA GLY A 44 -5.43 17.65 -14.40
C GLY A 44 -5.91 17.04 -13.08
N THR A 45 -7.12 16.46 -13.06
CA THR A 45 -7.70 15.78 -11.92
C THR A 45 -7.34 14.31 -11.98
N VAL A 46 -6.68 13.84 -10.93
CA VAL A 46 -6.09 12.51 -10.87
C VAL A 46 -6.73 11.76 -9.72
N GLU A 47 -7.45 10.70 -10.05
CA GLU A 47 -7.97 9.79 -9.05
C GLU A 47 -6.91 8.77 -8.67
N VAL A 48 -6.46 8.88 -7.43
CA VAL A 48 -5.45 8.03 -6.83
C VAL A 48 -6.14 6.94 -6.04
N LYS A 49 -6.06 5.71 -6.53
CA LYS A 49 -6.69 4.52 -5.94
C LYS A 49 -5.69 3.40 -5.79
N GLY A 50 -5.78 2.68 -4.68
CA GLY A 50 -4.98 1.51 -4.44
C GLY A 50 -5.30 0.85 -3.12
N MET A 51 -4.49 -0.15 -2.79
CA MET A 51 -4.59 -0.92 -1.57
C MET A 51 -3.23 -0.99 -0.89
N ALA A 52 -3.19 -0.61 0.38
CA ALA A 52 -2.04 -0.71 1.24
C ALA A 52 -2.33 -1.63 2.42
N LYS A 53 -1.62 -2.76 2.52
CA LYS A 53 -1.76 -3.70 3.64
C LYS A 53 -0.60 -3.57 4.61
N ARG A 54 -0.90 -3.78 5.89
CA ARG A 54 0.06 -3.65 6.99
C ARG A 54 0.69 -2.25 7.03
N ALA A 55 -0.04 -1.25 6.53
CA ALA A 55 0.34 0.15 6.56
C ALA A 55 -0.01 0.76 7.92
N SER A 56 0.88 1.56 8.48
CA SER A 56 0.60 2.49 9.57
C SER A 56 0.40 3.91 9.03
N ALA A 57 1.12 4.26 7.97
CA ALA A 57 1.01 5.54 7.30
C ALA A 57 1.19 5.34 5.79
N ILE A 58 0.43 6.11 5.00
CA ILE A 58 0.53 6.18 3.56
C ILE A 58 0.74 7.65 3.22
N THR A 59 1.74 7.93 2.39
CA THR A 59 2.00 9.28 1.90
C THR A 59 2.12 9.28 0.38
N LEU A 60 1.59 10.32 -0.24
CA LEU A 60 1.78 10.65 -1.65
C LEU A 60 2.49 11.99 -1.75
N ASN A 61 3.67 12.03 -2.35
CA ASN A 61 4.49 13.24 -2.46
C ASN A 61 4.71 13.93 -1.09
N GLY A 62 4.77 13.14 -0.02
CA GLY A 62 4.89 13.64 1.36
C GLY A 62 3.56 14.01 2.04
N LEU A 63 2.44 14.09 1.32
CA LEU A 63 1.11 14.32 1.90
C LEU A 63 0.52 13.01 2.41
N VAL A 64 0.01 13.00 3.65
CA VAL A 64 -0.65 11.81 4.23
C VAL A 64 -1.98 11.53 3.53
N ILE A 65 -2.19 10.28 3.13
CA ILE A 65 -3.45 9.78 2.59
C ILE A 65 -4.11 8.84 3.60
N LEU A 66 -5.41 9.02 3.81
CA LEU A 66 -6.22 8.13 4.64
C LEU A 66 -6.57 6.86 3.86
N HIS A 67 -6.52 5.72 4.55
CA HIS A 67 -7.00 4.43 4.06
C HIS A 67 -8.05 3.89 5.01
N ASP A 68 -8.89 3.00 4.50
CA ASP A 68 -9.90 2.31 5.28
C ASP A 68 -9.32 1.11 6.06
N GLN A 69 -10.19 0.43 6.80
CA GLN A 69 -9.84 -0.77 7.57
C GLN A 69 -9.37 -1.97 6.72
N ASN A 70 -9.73 -2.01 5.43
CA ASN A 70 -9.33 -3.05 4.49
C ASN A 70 -7.97 -2.72 3.84
N GLY A 71 -7.49 -1.49 4.01
CA GLY A 71 -6.28 -0.97 3.37
C GLY A 71 -6.55 -0.23 2.08
N ASP A 72 -7.79 -0.09 1.66
CA ASP A 72 -8.15 0.62 0.43
C ASP A 72 -8.07 2.13 0.66
N PHE A 73 -7.48 2.84 -0.30
CA PHE A 73 -7.43 4.30 -0.31
C PHE A 73 -7.92 4.83 -1.65
N SER A 74 -8.65 5.93 -1.59
CA SER A 74 -9.12 6.66 -2.75
C SER A 74 -9.06 8.15 -2.44
N SER A 75 -8.27 8.89 -3.23
CA SER A 75 -8.16 10.34 -3.09
C SER A 75 -8.12 10.96 -4.47
N THR A 76 -8.90 12.01 -4.67
CA THR A 76 -8.86 12.81 -5.90
C THR A 76 -7.98 14.02 -5.64
N LEU A 77 -6.95 14.19 -6.46
CA LEU A 77 -5.97 15.27 -6.33
C LEU A 77 -5.82 15.99 -7.67
N THR A 78 -5.61 17.30 -7.62
CA THR A 78 -5.38 18.11 -8.81
C THR A 78 -3.90 18.35 -8.97
N PHE A 79 -3.39 18.10 -10.17
CA PHE A 79 -2.00 18.31 -10.56
C PHE A 79 -1.90 19.44 -11.58
N PRO A 80 -0.82 20.22 -11.54
CA PRO A 80 -0.57 21.24 -12.55
C PRO A 80 -0.35 20.61 -13.92
N ARG A 81 -0.55 21.40 -14.97
CA ARG A 81 -0.26 20.97 -16.34
C ARG A 81 1.22 20.65 -16.50
N GLY A 82 1.55 19.65 -17.31
CA GLY A 82 2.90 19.13 -17.51
C GLY A 82 3.11 17.75 -16.90
N GLY A 83 4.38 17.34 -16.80
CA GLY A 83 4.77 16.07 -16.20
C GLY A 83 4.85 16.19 -14.68
N SER A 84 4.20 15.27 -13.96
CA SER A 84 4.30 15.17 -12.50
C SER A 84 4.69 13.74 -12.10
N ILE A 85 5.51 13.63 -11.05
CA ILE A 85 5.91 12.35 -10.47
C ILE A 85 5.13 12.17 -9.16
N LEU A 86 4.43 11.05 -9.07
CA LEU A 86 3.70 10.61 -7.89
C LEU A 86 4.58 9.62 -7.14
N THR A 87 4.99 9.96 -5.93
CA THR A 87 5.78 9.10 -5.05
C THR A 87 4.89 8.61 -3.93
N PHE A 88 4.49 7.35 -4.02
CA PHE A 88 3.74 6.66 -3.00
C PHE A 88 4.70 6.00 -2.03
N MET A 89 4.56 6.27 -0.74
CA MET A 89 5.35 5.65 0.30
C MET A 89 4.41 5.11 1.37
N VAL A 90 4.55 3.83 1.67
CA VAL A 90 3.84 3.16 2.76
C VAL A 90 4.83 2.78 3.82
N THR A 91 4.55 3.14 5.07
CA THR A 91 5.35 2.80 6.24
C THR A 91 4.54 1.91 7.17
N ASP A 92 5.13 0.83 7.67
CA ASP A 92 4.49 -0.03 8.67
C ASP A 92 4.81 0.38 10.11
N ARG A 93 4.20 -0.30 11.08
CA ARG A 93 4.40 -0.04 12.52
C ARG A 93 5.82 -0.35 13.03
N PHE A 94 6.62 -1.05 12.24
CA PHE A 94 8.00 -1.42 12.54
C PHE A 94 9.02 -0.54 11.80
N GLY A 95 8.54 0.50 11.11
CA GLY A 95 9.38 1.43 10.35
C GLY A 95 9.86 0.90 8.99
N ARG A 96 9.38 -0.26 8.53
CA ARG A 96 9.66 -0.75 7.18
C ARG A 96 8.87 0.06 6.17
N THR A 97 9.49 0.37 5.05
CA THR A 97 8.88 1.22 4.00
C THR A 97 8.86 0.53 2.65
N VAL A 98 7.81 0.76 1.88
CA VAL A 98 7.73 0.43 0.45
C VAL A 98 7.39 1.69 -0.31
N THR A 99 8.17 1.98 -1.36
CA THR A 99 8.00 3.14 -2.22
C THR A 99 7.69 2.71 -3.63
N VAL A 100 6.68 3.31 -4.25
CA VAL A 100 6.30 3.11 -5.65
C VAL A 100 6.14 4.47 -6.30
N THR A 101 6.75 4.66 -7.47
CA THR A 101 6.63 5.89 -8.24
C THR A 101 5.77 5.68 -9.48
N ARG A 102 4.91 6.65 -9.78
CA ARG A 102 4.14 6.72 -11.03
C ARG A 102 4.36 8.07 -11.69
N SER A 103 4.65 8.06 -12.98
CA SER A 103 4.68 9.30 -13.76
C SER A 103 3.30 9.57 -14.34
N ILE A 104 2.86 10.81 -14.33
CA ILE A 104 1.62 11.25 -15.00
C ILE A 104 1.90 12.46 -15.88
N PHE A 105 1.12 12.61 -16.94
CA PHE A 105 1.20 13.74 -17.84
C PHE A 105 -0.16 14.43 -17.98
N VAL A 106 -0.19 15.73 -17.77
CA VAL A 106 -1.38 16.56 -17.97
C VAL A 106 -1.10 17.48 -19.18
N PRO A 107 -1.84 17.35 -20.29
CA PRO A 107 -1.59 18.13 -21.49
C PRO A 107 -1.83 19.63 -21.26
N LEU A 108 -1.13 20.46 -22.04
CA LEU A 108 -1.21 21.92 -21.94
C LEU A 108 -2.50 22.49 -22.55
N THR A 109 -3.23 21.70 -23.33
CA THR A 109 -4.40 22.10 -24.11
C THR A 109 -5.64 21.36 -23.58
N SER A 110 -6.67 22.09 -23.12
CA SER A 110 -8.00 21.49 -22.97
C SER A 110 -8.60 21.39 -24.37
N ASN A 111 -8.86 20.18 -24.84
CA ASN A 111 -9.64 19.99 -26.08
C ASN A 111 -11.12 20.04 -25.74
#